data_AF-A0A9Q0NAD1-F1
#
_entry.id   AF-A0A9Q0NAD1-F1
#
_cell.length_a   1.000
_cell.length_b   1.000
_cell.length_c   1.000
_cell.angle_alpha   90.00
_cell.angle_beta   90.00
_cell.angle_gamma   90.00
#
_symmetry.space_group_name_H-M   'P 1'
#
loop_
_entity.id
_entity.type
_entity.pdbx_description
1 polymer ?
#
loop_
_entity_poly.entity_id
_entity_poly.type
_entity_poly.pdbx_seq_one_letter_code
_entity_poly.pdbx_strand_id
1 'polypeptide(L)'
;MKIFIKILKDGDPHFITESHIQQVRKLILEMIHRLPTSEILRPYVKHILTLMLSLLKIDNEENVLVCLRIIIELHKQYRPEFNVEIQDFLSFVKAIYSDLPKHLPKIFEPRQPIRVKDLSEVNISELLNETYTITPIQADKKTADGALLTYNLIPKGVLSLKVLQELPIIVVLMYQIYKQYVHVEVAEFVPLIMTTITLQPLPVH
;
A
#
# COMPACT_ATOMS: atom_id res chain seq x y z
N MET A 1 12.97 15.56 10.07
CA MET A 1 11.68 15.52 9.34
C MET A 1 11.79 15.96 7.88
N LYS A 2 12.17 17.20 7.56
CA LYS A 2 12.24 17.70 6.15
C LYS A 2 13.02 16.78 5.19
N ILE A 3 14.16 16.23 5.65
CA ILE A 3 14.97 15.29 4.86
C ILE A 3 14.22 13.99 4.57
N PHE A 4 13.54 13.40 5.57
CA PHE A 4 12.76 12.18 5.38
C PHE A 4 11.63 12.38 4.36
N ILE A 5 10.89 13.48 4.47
CA ILE A 5 9.83 13.84 3.52
C ILE A 5 10.42 13.98 2.11
N LYS A 6 11.57 14.66 1.98
CA LYS A 6 12.24 14.83 0.68
C LYS A 6 12.65 13.49 0.05
N ILE A 7 13.31 12.61 0.82
CA ILE A 7 13.75 11.29 0.33
C ILE A 7 12.55 10.47 -0.14
N LEU A 8 11.46 10.45 0.63
CA LEU A 8 10.27 9.68 0.29
C LEU A 8 9.51 10.25 -0.92
N LYS A 9 9.52 11.57 -1.07
CA LYS A 9 8.85 12.28 -2.17
C LYS A 9 9.62 12.18 -3.49
N ASP A 10 10.93 12.36 -3.44
CA ASP A 10 11.79 12.43 -4.63
C ASP A 10 12.28 11.04 -5.08
N GLY A 11 12.26 10.05 -4.19
CA GLY A 11 12.74 8.70 -4.47
C GLY A 11 11.64 7.78 -5.03
N ASP A 12 12.01 6.96 -6.01
CA ASP A 12 11.11 6.01 -6.65
C ASP A 12 10.78 4.79 -5.77
N PRO A 13 9.56 4.22 -5.89
CA PRO A 13 9.19 2.99 -5.21
C PRO A 13 9.98 1.80 -5.78
N HIS A 14 10.41 0.91 -4.89
CA HIS A 14 11.15 -0.30 -5.25
C HIS A 14 10.35 -1.52 -4.80
N PHE A 15 10.27 -2.53 -5.66
CA PHE A 15 9.35 -3.67 -5.47
C PHE A 15 10.06 -4.99 -5.19
N ILE A 16 11.37 -4.97 -4.93
CA ILE A 16 12.14 -6.16 -4.57
C ILE A 16 12.49 -6.08 -3.08
N THR A 17 12.10 -7.07 -2.28
CA THR A 17 12.33 -7.10 -0.82
C THR A 17 13.81 -6.99 -0.47
N GLU A 18 14.68 -7.60 -1.25
CA GLU A 18 16.13 -7.62 -1.05
C GLU A 18 16.81 -6.30 -1.44
N SER A 19 16.10 -5.37 -2.08
CA SER A 19 16.65 -4.07 -2.46
C SER A 19 16.93 -3.21 -1.23
N HIS A 20 18.19 -2.77 -1.07
CA HIS A 20 18.58 -1.86 0.01
C HIS A 20 17.81 -0.54 -0.05
N ILE A 21 17.48 -0.04 -1.25
CA ILE A 21 16.72 1.20 -1.39
C ILE A 21 15.29 1.01 -0.84
N GLN A 22 14.67 -0.14 -1.11
CA GLN A 22 13.37 -0.48 -0.52
C GLN A 22 13.44 -0.59 1.00
N GLN A 23 14.47 -1.27 1.54
CA GLN A 23 14.66 -1.42 2.98
C GLN A 23 14.84 -0.08 3.69
N VAL A 24 15.66 0.82 3.13
CA VAL A 24 15.86 2.18 3.65
C VAL A 24 14.56 2.98 3.59
N ARG A 25 13.84 2.91 2.46
CA ARG A 25 12.56 3.61 2.30
C ARG A 25 11.53 3.19 3.36
N LYS A 26 11.38 1.88 3.57
CA LYS A 26 10.52 1.31 4.62
C LYS A 26 10.96 1.75 6.01
N LEU A 27 12.26 1.70 6.30
CA LEU A 27 12.81 2.13 7.59
C LEU A 27 12.51 3.61 7.86
N ILE A 28 12.57 4.48 6.86
CA ILE A 28 12.20 5.89 7.00
C ILE A 28 10.71 6.03 7.38
N LEU A 29 9.81 5.28 6.74
CA LEU A 29 8.39 5.27 7.09
C LEU A 29 8.17 4.78 8.53
N GLU A 30 8.84 3.69 8.92
CA GLU A 30 8.76 3.17 10.29
C GLU A 30 9.31 4.15 11.32
N MET A 31 10.39 4.87 11.00
CA MET A 31 10.91 5.93 11.85
C MET A 31 9.90 7.07 12.01
N ILE A 32 9.23 7.51 10.93
CA ILE A 32 8.17 8.52 11.01
C ILE A 32 7.03 8.05 11.91
N HIS A 33 6.59 6.79 11.74
CA HIS A 33 5.53 6.19 12.55
C HIS A 33 5.88 6.10 14.04
N ARG A 34 7.16 5.92 14.39
CA ARG A 34 7.64 5.82 15.78
C ARG A 34 7.87 7.17 16.47
N LEU A 35 7.71 8.31 15.76
CA LEU A 35 7.91 9.61 16.39
C LEU A 35 6.84 9.89 17.45
N PRO A 36 7.22 10.41 18.63
CA PRO A 36 6.26 10.73 19.66
C PRO A 36 5.35 11.88 19.19
N THR A 37 4.06 11.70 19.42
CA THR A 37 3.06 12.74 19.19
C THR A 37 3.34 13.91 20.14
N SER A 38 3.78 15.02 19.59
CA SER A 38 4.13 16.23 20.35
C SER A 38 3.77 17.48 19.55
N GLU A 39 3.75 18.63 20.23
CA GLU A 39 3.55 19.93 19.58
C GLU A 39 4.70 20.29 18.62
N ILE A 40 5.87 19.70 18.80
CA ILE A 40 7.03 19.86 17.88
C ILE A 40 6.74 19.20 16.53
N LEU A 41 5.97 18.10 16.50
CA LEU A 41 5.61 17.40 15.27
C LEU A 41 4.46 18.12 14.52
N ARG A 42 3.59 18.84 15.23
CA ARG A 42 2.38 19.49 14.70
C ARG A 42 2.60 20.28 13.39
N PRO A 43 3.66 21.10 13.23
CA PRO A 43 3.91 21.84 11.98
C PRO A 43 4.13 20.95 10.75
N TYR A 44 4.53 19.69 10.95
CA TYR A 44 4.83 18.74 9.88
C TYR A 44 3.66 17.81 9.55
N VAL A 45 2.64 17.72 10.42
CA VAL A 45 1.53 16.74 10.29
C VAL A 45 0.86 16.82 8.93
N LYS A 46 0.49 18.03 8.48
CA LYS A 46 -0.13 18.22 7.16
C LYS A 46 0.75 17.67 6.03
N HIS A 47 2.03 18.01 6.03
CA HIS A 47 2.98 17.56 5.00
C HIS A 47 3.19 16.05 5.01
N ILE A 48 3.22 15.44 6.21
CA ILE A 48 3.35 13.99 6.37
C ILE A 48 2.09 13.31 5.81
N LEU A 49 0.90 13.78 6.17
CA LEU A 49 -0.37 13.20 5.70
C LEU A 49 -0.51 13.29 4.17
N THR A 50 -0.24 14.46 3.59
CA THR A 50 -0.25 14.64 2.13
C THR A 50 0.71 13.65 1.45
N LEU A 51 1.93 13.50 1.99
CA LEU A 51 2.88 12.54 1.47
C LEU A 51 2.36 11.10 1.61
N MET A 52 1.91 10.68 2.79
CA MET A 52 1.40 9.31 3.01
C MET A 52 0.26 8.98 2.05
N LEU A 53 -0.71 9.90 1.87
CA LEU A 53 -1.83 9.74 0.93
C LEU A 53 -1.36 9.59 -0.52
N SER A 54 -0.33 10.33 -0.93
CA SER A 54 0.27 10.17 -2.26
C SER A 54 0.96 8.81 -2.44
N LEU A 55 1.65 8.31 -1.40
CA LEU A 55 2.38 7.05 -1.46
C LEU A 55 1.46 5.84 -1.58
N LEU A 56 0.23 5.91 -1.06
CA LEU A 56 -0.77 4.83 -1.22
C LEU A 56 -1.01 4.45 -2.68
N LYS A 57 -0.85 5.40 -3.61
CA LYS A 57 -1.13 5.22 -5.04
C LYS A 57 0.02 4.60 -5.82
N ILE A 58 1.25 4.76 -5.35
CA ILE A 58 2.46 4.45 -6.13
C ILE A 58 3.38 3.43 -5.47
N ASP A 59 3.30 3.25 -4.15
CA ASP A 59 4.27 2.46 -3.40
C ASP A 59 3.86 0.97 -3.31
N ASN A 60 4.79 0.14 -2.83
CA ASN A 60 4.54 -1.30 -2.66
C ASN A 60 3.74 -1.60 -1.39
N GLU A 61 3.20 -2.83 -1.32
CA GLU A 61 2.39 -3.32 -0.19
C GLU A 61 3.01 -3.02 1.18
N GLU A 62 4.30 -3.30 1.39
CA GLU A 62 4.92 -3.15 2.71
C GLU A 62 4.98 -1.68 3.16
N ASN A 63 5.35 -0.78 2.25
CA ASN A 63 5.44 0.65 2.54
C ASN A 63 4.04 1.25 2.76
N VAL A 64 3.08 0.85 1.93
CA VAL A 64 1.69 1.31 2.04
C VAL A 64 1.09 0.91 3.39
N LEU A 65 1.32 -0.30 3.88
CA LEU A 65 0.85 -0.74 5.20
C LEU A 65 1.37 0.16 6.34
N VAL A 66 2.62 0.63 6.26
CA VAL A 66 3.15 1.60 7.23
C VAL A 66 2.51 2.98 7.05
N CYS A 67 2.31 3.43 5.81
CA CYS A 67 1.63 4.69 5.51
C CYS A 67 0.21 4.73 6.10
N LEU A 68 -0.55 3.64 5.98
CA LEU A 68 -1.89 3.54 6.56
C LEU A 68 -1.88 3.71 8.09
N ARG A 69 -0.92 3.10 8.79
CA ARG A 69 -0.75 3.26 10.25
C ARG A 69 -0.43 4.69 10.63
N ILE A 70 0.46 5.35 9.90
CA ILE A 70 0.79 6.77 10.10
C ILE A 70 -0.45 7.64 9.90
N ILE A 71 -1.24 7.40 8.84
CA ILE A 71 -2.48 8.13 8.57
C ILE A 71 -3.45 7.99 9.75
N ILE A 72 -3.68 6.77 10.23
CA ILE A 72 -4.58 6.50 11.36
C ILE A 72 -4.14 7.26 12.60
N GLU A 73 -2.87 7.14 12.99
CA GLU A 73 -2.34 7.73 14.22
C GLU A 73 -2.42 9.26 14.19
N LEU A 74 -1.96 9.88 13.09
CA LEU A 74 -1.97 11.33 12.96
C LEU A 74 -3.38 11.92 12.92
N HIS A 75 -4.34 11.26 12.26
CA HIS A 75 -5.74 11.71 12.26
C HIS A 75 -6.39 11.57 13.63
N LYS A 76 -6.13 10.46 14.34
CA LYS A 76 -6.64 10.25 15.69
C LYS A 76 -6.15 11.31 16.67
N GLN A 77 -4.84 11.58 16.64
CA GLN A 77 -4.20 12.45 17.63
C GLN A 77 -4.40 13.94 17.34
N TYR A 78 -4.23 14.36 16.09
CA TYR A 78 -4.20 15.79 15.75
C TYR A 78 -5.52 16.31 15.21
N ARG A 79 -6.42 15.42 14.74
CA ARG A 79 -7.71 15.78 14.13
C ARG A 79 -7.59 16.97 13.17
N PRO A 80 -6.78 16.86 12.11
CA PRO A 80 -6.54 17.97 11.20
C PRO A 80 -7.85 18.42 10.54
N GLU A 81 -7.88 19.66 10.04
CA GLU A 81 -9.05 20.17 9.32
C GLU A 81 -9.31 19.38 8.03
N PHE A 82 -10.58 19.33 7.64
CA PHE A 82 -10.99 18.72 6.39
C PHE A 82 -10.32 19.42 5.19
N ASN A 83 -9.93 18.65 4.19
CA ASN A 83 -9.32 19.15 2.96
C ASN A 83 -9.62 18.20 1.79
N VAL A 84 -9.32 18.65 0.58
CA VAL A 84 -9.61 17.91 -0.67
C VAL A 84 -8.93 16.54 -0.74
N GLU A 85 -7.76 16.37 -0.10
CA GLU A 85 -7.03 15.09 -0.13
C GLU A 85 -7.82 13.97 0.58
N ILE A 86 -8.70 14.32 1.51
CA ILE A 86 -9.60 13.36 2.18
C ILE A 86 -10.66 12.85 1.19
N GLN A 87 -11.22 13.73 0.34
CA GLN A 87 -12.15 13.31 -0.71
C GLN A 87 -11.46 12.48 -1.78
N ASP A 88 -10.24 12.88 -2.17
CA ASP A 88 -9.43 12.12 -3.12
C ASP A 88 -9.09 10.73 -2.59
N PHE A 89 -8.82 10.61 -1.29
CA PHE A 89 -8.61 9.34 -0.62
C PHE A 89 -9.85 8.46 -0.67
N LEU A 90 -11.03 9.00 -0.32
CA LEU A 90 -12.28 8.24 -0.38
C LEU A 90 -12.60 7.82 -1.82
N SER A 91 -12.41 8.69 -2.80
CA SER A 91 -12.58 8.34 -4.21
C SER A 91 -11.62 7.24 -4.66
N PHE A 92 -10.37 7.31 -4.20
CA PHE A 92 -9.36 6.28 -4.44
C PHE A 92 -9.73 4.92 -3.85
N VAL A 93 -10.17 4.88 -2.59
CA VAL A 93 -10.61 3.62 -1.95
C VAL A 93 -11.82 3.05 -2.70
N LYS A 94 -12.75 3.88 -3.17
CA LYS A 94 -13.93 3.46 -3.93
C LYS A 94 -13.53 2.78 -5.24
N ALA A 95 -12.53 3.34 -5.93
CA ALA A 95 -11.98 2.77 -7.15
C ALA A 95 -11.38 1.38 -6.90
N ILE A 96 -10.57 1.21 -5.84
CA ILE A 96 -9.98 -0.10 -5.49
C ILE A 96 -11.07 -1.16 -5.28
N TYR A 97 -12.09 -0.86 -4.48
CA TYR A 97 -13.19 -1.80 -4.22
C TYR A 97 -14.03 -2.10 -5.46
N SER A 98 -14.21 -1.12 -6.34
CA SER A 98 -14.98 -1.29 -7.58
C SER A 98 -14.21 -2.12 -8.61
N ASP A 99 -12.88 -2.03 -8.63
CA ASP A 99 -12.02 -2.78 -9.55
C ASP A 99 -11.68 -4.18 -9.04
N LEU A 100 -11.73 -4.43 -7.72
CA LEU A 100 -11.39 -5.71 -7.10
C LEU A 100 -12.04 -6.93 -7.80
N PRO A 101 -13.35 -6.95 -8.13
CA PRO A 101 -13.98 -8.10 -8.78
C PRO A 101 -13.30 -8.51 -10.10
N LYS A 102 -12.71 -7.56 -10.83
CA LYS A 102 -12.00 -7.82 -12.09
C LYS A 102 -10.68 -8.56 -11.89
N HIS A 103 -10.11 -8.48 -10.69
CA HIS A 103 -8.82 -9.06 -10.35
C HIS A 103 -8.92 -10.40 -9.61
N LEU A 104 -10.08 -10.72 -9.01
CA LEU A 104 -10.25 -11.93 -8.19
C LEU A 104 -9.78 -13.23 -8.86
N PRO A 105 -10.11 -13.53 -10.13
CA PRO A 105 -9.66 -14.77 -10.75
C PRO A 105 -8.13 -14.90 -10.72
N LYS A 106 -7.44 -13.83 -11.09
CA LYS A 106 -5.96 -13.78 -11.14
C LYS A 106 -5.30 -13.76 -9.77
N ILE A 107 -6.03 -13.37 -8.72
CA ILE A 107 -5.55 -13.39 -7.33
C ILE A 107 -5.51 -14.83 -6.79
N PHE A 108 -6.52 -15.64 -7.11
CA PHE A 108 -6.65 -17.00 -6.61
C PHE A 108 -6.08 -18.08 -7.55
N GLU A 109 -5.74 -17.73 -8.78
CA GLU A 109 -5.05 -18.63 -9.71
C GLU A 109 -3.65 -19.03 -9.19
N PRO A 110 -3.35 -20.35 -9.13
CA PRO A 110 -2.01 -20.82 -8.79
C PRO A 110 -0.97 -20.31 -9.80
N ARG A 111 0.10 -19.70 -9.29
CA ARG A 111 1.19 -19.18 -10.14
C ARG A 111 2.38 -20.10 -10.14
N GLN A 112 2.95 -20.29 -11.32
CA GLN A 112 4.22 -21.00 -11.42
C GLN A 112 5.37 -20.12 -10.92
N PRO A 113 6.40 -20.71 -10.29
CA PRO A 113 7.60 -19.99 -9.91
C PRO A 113 8.29 -19.38 -11.14
N ILE A 114 8.66 -18.11 -11.04
CA ILE A 114 9.36 -17.41 -12.12
C ILE A 114 10.84 -17.78 -12.02
N ARG A 115 11.42 -18.29 -13.12
CA ARG A 115 12.84 -18.64 -13.22
C ARG A 115 13.48 -17.87 -14.37
N VAL A 116 14.57 -17.18 -14.07
CA VAL A 116 15.33 -16.36 -15.03
C VAL A 116 16.82 -16.49 -14.81
N LYS A 117 17.65 -16.10 -15.80
CA LYS A 117 19.10 -16.11 -15.59
C LYS A 117 19.53 -14.98 -14.68
N ASP A 118 18.95 -13.80 -14.90
CA ASP A 118 19.19 -12.58 -14.14
C ASP A 118 17.89 -11.76 -14.01
N LEU A 119 17.79 -10.95 -12.96
CA LEU A 119 16.61 -10.12 -12.71
C LEU A 119 16.37 -9.09 -13.84
N SER A 120 17.43 -8.68 -14.55
CA SER A 120 17.33 -7.77 -15.70
C SER A 120 16.57 -8.35 -16.90
N GLU A 121 16.40 -9.67 -17.00
CA GLU A 121 15.60 -10.31 -18.05
C GLU A 121 14.09 -10.16 -17.81
N VAL A 122 13.68 -9.79 -16.58
CA VAL A 122 12.26 -9.64 -16.21
C VAL A 122 11.84 -8.19 -16.39
N ASN A 123 10.77 -7.99 -17.17
CA ASN A 123 10.07 -6.71 -17.16
C ASN A 123 9.24 -6.57 -15.88
N ILE A 124 9.87 -6.02 -14.82
CA ILE A 124 9.24 -5.83 -13.51
C ILE A 124 7.96 -4.98 -13.61
N SER A 125 7.94 -3.94 -14.45
CA SER A 125 6.80 -3.05 -14.58
C SER A 125 5.54 -3.76 -15.10
N GLU A 126 5.71 -4.66 -16.07
CA GLU A 126 4.62 -5.47 -16.60
C GLU A 126 4.17 -6.53 -15.59
N LEU A 127 5.12 -7.24 -14.99
CA LEU A 127 4.85 -8.26 -13.99
C LEU A 127 4.10 -7.69 -12.77
N LEU A 128 4.40 -6.46 -12.37
CA LEU A 128 3.73 -5.79 -11.26
C LEU A 128 2.24 -5.55 -11.50
N ASN A 129 1.78 -5.40 -12.74
CA ASN A 129 0.36 -5.18 -13.03
C ASN A 129 -0.49 -6.43 -12.79
N GLU A 130 0.17 -7.58 -12.80
CA GLU A 130 -0.47 -8.85 -12.50
C GLU A 130 -0.04 -9.40 -11.14
N THR A 131 0.78 -8.73 -10.34
CA THR A 131 1.25 -9.24 -9.04
C THR A 131 0.34 -8.77 -7.91
N TYR A 132 -0.29 -9.72 -7.20
CA TYR A 132 -1.22 -9.46 -6.09
C TYR A 132 -0.70 -9.92 -4.73
N THR A 133 0.29 -10.80 -4.72
CA THR A 133 0.96 -11.34 -3.53
C THR A 133 2.47 -11.37 -3.76
N ILE A 134 3.25 -11.50 -2.69
CA ILE A 134 4.71 -11.60 -2.80
C ILE A 134 5.06 -12.81 -3.67
N THR A 135 5.73 -12.55 -4.80
CA THR A 135 6.03 -13.57 -5.81
C THR A 135 7.53 -13.82 -5.86
N PRO A 136 8.00 -15.05 -5.62
CA PRO A 136 9.42 -15.38 -5.69
C PRO A 136 9.89 -15.48 -7.16
N ILE A 137 11.03 -14.85 -7.44
CA ILE A 137 11.77 -14.91 -8.70
C ILE A 137 13.10 -15.59 -8.42
N GLN A 138 13.32 -16.76 -9.00
CA GLN A 138 14.59 -17.49 -8.87
C GLN A 138 15.52 -17.11 -10.02
N ALA A 139 16.72 -16.66 -9.67
CA ALA A 139 17.81 -16.40 -10.61
C ALA A 139 18.80 -17.58 -10.62
N ASP A 140 19.39 -17.88 -11.78
CA ASP A 140 20.40 -18.96 -11.93
C ASP A 140 21.69 -18.70 -11.14
N LYS A 141 21.93 -17.45 -10.75
CA LYS A 141 23.05 -17.06 -9.89
C LYS A 141 22.95 -17.77 -8.54
N LYS A 142 24.07 -18.32 -8.05
CA LYS A 142 24.12 -19.00 -6.75
C LYS A 142 24.56 -18.07 -5.63
N THR A 143 24.00 -18.28 -4.44
CA THR A 143 24.47 -17.68 -3.18
C THR A 143 25.73 -18.41 -2.70
N ALA A 144 26.38 -17.88 -1.66
CA ALA A 144 27.58 -18.48 -1.05
C ALA A 144 27.35 -19.93 -0.59
N ASP A 145 26.11 -20.28 -0.23
CA ASP A 145 25.71 -21.61 0.22
C ASP A 145 25.35 -22.57 -0.93
N GLY A 146 25.56 -22.17 -2.19
CA GLY A 146 25.27 -22.97 -3.37
C GLY A 146 23.79 -23.05 -3.76
N ALA A 147 22.89 -22.41 -3.02
CA ALA A 147 21.47 -22.27 -3.35
C ALA A 147 21.26 -21.24 -4.48
N LEU A 148 20.15 -21.37 -5.22
CA LEU A 148 19.76 -20.37 -6.22
C LEU A 148 19.34 -19.07 -5.53
N LEU A 149 19.78 -17.94 -6.10
CA LEU A 149 19.41 -16.61 -5.63
C LEU A 149 17.92 -16.39 -5.86
N THR A 150 17.20 -15.98 -4.82
CA THR A 150 15.77 -15.71 -4.89
C THR A 150 15.51 -14.24 -4.57
N TYR A 151 14.75 -13.57 -5.42
CA TYR A 151 14.23 -12.23 -5.22
C TYR A 151 12.73 -12.30 -4.93
N ASN A 152 12.24 -11.48 -4.01
CA ASN A 152 10.82 -11.43 -3.70
C ASN A 152 10.21 -10.16 -4.28
N LEU A 153 9.35 -10.33 -5.30
CA LEU A 153 8.59 -9.23 -5.89
C LEU A 153 7.38 -8.91 -5.03
N ILE A 154 7.35 -7.70 -4.50
CA ILE A 154 6.28 -7.16 -3.67
C ILE A 154 5.20 -6.56 -4.61
N PRO A 155 3.90 -6.86 -4.41
CA PRO A 155 2.84 -6.25 -5.19
C PRO A 155 2.75 -4.73 -4.94
N LYS A 156 2.12 -4.03 -5.89
CA LYS A 156 1.68 -2.63 -5.66
C LYS A 156 0.68 -2.61 -4.52
N GLY A 157 0.74 -1.59 -3.66
CA GLY A 157 -0.20 -1.48 -2.53
C GLY A 157 -1.66 -1.45 -2.99
N VAL A 158 -1.95 -0.82 -4.12
CA VAL A 158 -3.29 -0.77 -4.73
C VAL A 158 -3.87 -2.14 -5.13
N LEU A 159 -3.02 -3.14 -5.36
CA LEU A 159 -3.43 -4.50 -5.75
C LEU A 159 -3.41 -5.49 -4.58
N SER A 160 -2.97 -5.05 -3.39
CA SER A 160 -2.76 -5.92 -2.24
C SER A 160 -4.06 -6.12 -1.45
N LEU A 161 -4.43 -7.38 -1.23
CA LEU A 161 -5.51 -7.73 -0.31
C LEU A 161 -5.19 -7.34 1.14
N LYS A 162 -3.91 -7.35 1.54
CA LYS A 162 -3.50 -6.92 2.89
C LYS A 162 -3.65 -5.42 3.09
N VAL A 163 -3.50 -4.62 2.03
CA VAL A 163 -3.80 -3.18 2.09
C VAL A 163 -5.31 -2.99 2.11
N LEU A 164 -6.03 -3.69 1.24
CA LEU A 164 -7.48 -3.59 1.12
C LEU A 164 -8.20 -3.88 2.44
N GLN A 165 -7.76 -4.87 3.21
CA GLN A 165 -8.39 -5.20 4.52
C GLN A 165 -8.27 -4.04 5.54
N GLU A 166 -7.29 -3.16 5.41
CA GLU A 166 -7.04 -2.02 6.32
C GLU A 166 -7.77 -0.75 5.89
N LEU A 167 -8.31 -0.68 4.67
CA LEU A 167 -8.98 0.52 4.17
C LEU A 167 -10.31 0.84 4.91
N PRO A 168 -11.18 -0.13 5.26
CA PRO A 168 -12.44 0.15 5.93
C PRO A 168 -12.28 0.85 7.28
N ILE A 169 -11.29 0.48 8.09
CA ILE A 169 -11.06 1.11 9.40
C ILE A 169 -10.69 2.59 9.23
N ILE A 170 -9.98 2.95 8.15
CA ILE A 170 -9.61 4.32 7.83
C ILE A 170 -10.82 5.09 7.32
N VAL A 171 -11.65 4.49 6.46
CA VAL A 171 -12.91 5.10 6.00
C VAL A 171 -13.82 5.42 7.20
N VAL A 172 -13.93 4.50 8.16
CA VAL A 172 -14.67 4.73 9.42
C VAL A 172 -14.06 5.87 10.21
N LEU A 173 -12.73 5.95 10.32
CA LEU A 173 -12.05 7.06 10.99
C LEU A 173 -12.34 8.41 10.31
N MET A 174 -12.27 8.48 8.98
CA MET A 174 -12.58 9.69 8.21
C MET A 174 -14.04 10.12 8.44
N TYR A 175 -14.97 9.15 8.46
CA TYR A 175 -16.37 9.42 8.77
C TYR A 175 -16.56 9.96 10.19
N GLN A 176 -15.85 9.40 11.18
CA GLN A 176 -15.94 9.85 12.57
C GLN A 176 -15.45 11.29 12.76
N ILE A 177 -14.41 11.70 12.04
CA ILE A 177 -13.82 13.04 12.17
C ILE A 177 -14.55 14.06 11.28
N TYR A 178 -14.93 13.69 10.07
CA TYR A 178 -15.40 14.61 9.01
C TYR A 178 -16.85 14.37 8.57
N LYS A 179 -17.69 13.78 9.42
CA LYS A 179 -19.05 13.33 9.10
C LYS A 179 -19.84 14.28 8.18
N GLN A 180 -19.82 15.57 8.46
CA GLN A 180 -20.58 16.58 7.70
C GLN A 180 -20.17 16.66 6.22
N TYR A 181 -18.91 16.37 5.91
CA TYR A 181 -18.35 16.48 4.56
C TYR A 181 -18.39 15.16 3.79
N VAL A 182 -18.22 14.03 4.48
CA VAL A 182 -18.00 12.73 3.83
C VAL A 182 -19.19 11.77 3.91
N HIS A 183 -20.30 12.16 4.55
CA HIS A 183 -21.41 11.23 4.82
C HIS A 183 -22.00 10.60 3.55
N VAL A 184 -22.19 11.39 2.49
CA VAL A 184 -22.74 10.90 1.22
C VAL A 184 -21.79 9.89 0.58
N GLU A 185 -20.51 10.23 0.46
CA GLU A 185 -19.48 9.36 -0.13
C GLU A 185 -19.35 8.04 0.64
N VAL A 186 -19.33 8.09 1.98
CA VAL A 186 -19.23 6.89 2.84
C VAL A 186 -20.49 6.03 2.80
N ALA A 187 -21.69 6.61 2.61
CA ALA A 187 -22.91 5.83 2.45
C ALA A 187 -22.86 4.95 1.19
N GLU A 188 -22.26 5.45 0.10
CA GLU A 188 -22.07 4.68 -1.14
C GLU A 188 -21.03 3.56 -1.02
N PHE A 189 -20.17 3.60 0.01
CA PHE A 189 -19.16 2.57 0.26
C PHE A 189 -19.72 1.27 0.82
N VAL A 190 -20.76 1.36 1.66
CA VAL A 190 -21.27 0.22 2.42
C VAL A 190 -21.63 -0.96 1.50
N PRO A 191 -22.34 -0.78 0.37
CA PRO A 191 -22.64 -1.88 -0.55
C PRO A 191 -21.39 -2.53 -1.19
N LEU A 192 -20.35 -1.74 -1.51
CA LEU A 192 -19.12 -2.23 -2.14
C LEU A 192 -18.30 -3.10 -1.18
N ILE A 193 -18.20 -2.67 0.09
CA ILE A 193 -17.52 -3.43 1.13
C ILE A 193 -18.28 -4.74 1.41
N MET A 194 -19.61 -4.69 1.52
CA MET A 194 -20.43 -5.88 1.76
C MET A 194 -20.30 -6.89 0.62
N THR A 195 -20.35 -6.43 -0.63
CA THR A 195 -20.10 -7.28 -1.80
C THR A 195 -18.74 -7.94 -1.71
N THR A 196 -17.72 -7.19 -1.31
CA THR A 196 -16.34 -7.69 -1.19
C THR A 196 -16.17 -8.76 -0.11
N ILE A 197 -16.79 -8.58 1.06
CA ILE A 197 -16.75 -9.56 2.16
C ILE A 197 -17.42 -10.89 1.76
N THR A 198 -18.42 -10.84 0.89
CA THR A 198 -19.12 -12.04 0.40
C THR A 198 -18.39 -12.78 -0.72
N LEU A 199 -17.31 -12.22 -1.26
CA LEU A 199 -16.55 -12.87 -2.33
C LEU A 199 -15.85 -14.12 -1.78
N GLN A 200 -16.06 -15.24 -2.47
CA GLN A 200 -15.38 -16.50 -2.21
C GLN A 200 -14.55 -16.89 -3.44
N PRO A 201 -13.40 -17.56 -3.24
CA PRO A 201 -12.70 -18.19 -4.36
C PRO A 201 -13.67 -19.18 -5.04
N LEU A 202 -13.61 -19.24 -6.38
CA LEU A 202 -14.38 -20.21 -7.14
C LEU A 202 -14.09 -21.63 -6.59
N PRO A 203 -15.11 -22.50 -6.42
CA PRO A 203 -14.88 -23.86 -6.00
C PRO A 203 -13.90 -24.52 -6.99
N VAL A 204 -12.82 -25.07 -6.46
CA VAL A 204 -11.82 -25.80 -7.25
C VAL A 204 -12.51 -27.04 -7.81
N HIS A 205 -12.74 -27.09 -9.12
CA HIS A 205 -13.24 -28.26 -9.84
C HIS A 205 -12.08 -29.12 -10.34
#